data_AF-B7Q7L5-F1
#
_entry.id   AF-B7Q7L5-F1
#
_cell.length_a   1.000
_cell.length_b   1.000
_cell.length_c   1.000
_cell.angle_alpha   90.00
_cell.angle_beta   90.00
_cell.angle_gamma   90.00
#
_symmetry.space_group_name_H-M   'P 1'
#
loop_
_entity.id
_entity.type
_entity.pdbx_description
1 polymer ?
#
loop_
_entity_poly.entity_id
_entity_poly.type
_entity_poly.pdbx_seq_one_letter_code
_entity_poly.pdbx_strand_id
1 'polypeptide(L)'
;MRMALLVIISGGIVAHALLYPDYPFNGELLRRTFHRAWFSLFLTPISDLEGDSRCHRLRYTNRSLEECRVSEYVDHACPNPGLWPYIFVIQYLVLLKLILLTLLYALFSHTAHKIEPVSDDIWKFQRYQLVVDFMNRLCLPPPLNVFSYLLSLCQLLGRALRRCCCRCRAAAEDVHPLSRHSPYPGTRVLRFPVPDKYVAWEVLWLEYDPVAYSRPKQDFPIHLQPHVDEDLLSLQMGGSSRPVPSLSWNCVFTNPAGVSINRQSWMLDQDGGPVVYKLDATGVPM
;
A
#
# COMPACT_ATOMS: atom_id res chain seq x y z
N MET A 1 23.28 6.98 -23.89
CA MET A 1 22.81 5.84 -24.74
C MET A 1 22.61 6.24 -26.20
N ARG A 2 21.78 7.26 -26.54
CA ARG A 2 21.52 7.63 -27.96
C ARG A 2 22.78 8.03 -28.75
N MET A 3 23.66 8.84 -28.17
CA MET A 3 24.92 9.24 -28.82
C MET A 3 25.92 8.08 -28.99
N ALA A 4 25.94 7.13 -28.05
CA ALA A 4 26.80 5.95 -28.11
C ALA A 4 26.45 5.05 -29.31
N LEU A 5 25.15 4.84 -29.55
CA LEU A 5 24.67 4.04 -30.68
C LEU A 5 25.09 4.63 -32.02
N LEU A 6 25.06 5.95 -32.17
CA LEU A 6 25.50 6.63 -33.39
C LEU A 6 26.98 6.36 -33.68
N VAL A 7 27.85 6.48 -32.67
CA VAL A 7 29.30 6.23 -32.81
C VAL A 7 29.59 4.75 -33.09
N ILE A 8 28.87 3.83 -32.44
CA ILE A 8 29.04 2.39 -32.65
C ILE A 8 28.66 2.01 -34.08
N ILE A 9 27.50 2.47 -34.56
CA ILE A 9 26.97 2.12 -35.88
C ILE A 9 27.82 2.78 -36.97
N SER A 10 28.10 4.09 -36.88
CA SER A 10 28.89 4.78 -37.91
C SER A 10 30.32 4.25 -37.99
N GLY A 11 30.98 4.08 -36.84
CA GLY A 11 32.33 3.53 -36.77
C GLY A 11 32.40 2.08 -37.22
N GLY A 12 31.39 1.26 -36.88
CA GLY A 12 31.29 -0.12 -37.34
C GLY A 12 31.10 -0.25 -38.86
N ILE A 13 30.29 0.62 -39.47
CA ILE A 13 30.11 0.68 -40.94
C ILE A 13 31.41 1.10 -41.61
N VAL A 14 32.07 2.16 -41.11
CA VAL A 14 33.35 2.64 -41.68
C VAL A 14 34.43 1.56 -41.55
N ALA A 15 34.54 0.91 -40.40
CA ALA A 15 35.49 -0.19 -40.21
C ALA A 15 35.22 -1.36 -41.17
N HIS A 16 33.95 -1.78 -41.33
CA HIS A 16 33.60 -2.86 -42.25
C HIS A 16 33.86 -2.49 -43.70
N ALA A 17 33.53 -1.26 -44.13
CA ALA A 17 33.74 -0.80 -45.49
C ALA A 17 35.23 -0.70 -45.86
N LEU A 18 36.10 -0.32 -44.91
CA LEU A 18 37.54 -0.23 -45.14
C LEU A 18 38.23 -1.60 -45.14
N LEU A 19 37.81 -2.50 -44.25
CA LEU A 19 38.38 -3.85 -44.17
C LEU A 19 37.88 -4.78 -45.28
N TYR A 20 36.60 -4.68 -45.68
CA TYR A 20 36.00 -5.54 -46.70
C TYR A 20 35.34 -4.68 -47.80
N PRO A 21 36.14 -3.99 -48.66
CA PRO A 21 35.62 -3.05 -49.65
C PRO A 21 34.79 -3.72 -50.76
N ASP A 22 35.10 -4.98 -51.09
CA ASP A 22 34.48 -5.70 -52.21
C ASP A 22 33.33 -6.63 -51.77
N TYR A 23 32.84 -6.52 -50.53
CA TYR A 23 31.78 -7.38 -50.02
C TYR A 23 30.42 -7.05 -50.66
N PRO A 24 29.67 -8.04 -51.19
CA PRO A 24 28.41 -7.77 -51.89
C PRO A 24 27.31 -7.26 -50.95
N PHE A 25 26.44 -6.41 -51.47
CA PHE A 25 25.31 -5.85 -50.72
C PHE A 25 24.20 -6.90 -50.52
N ASN A 26 24.34 -7.72 -49.48
CA ASN A 26 23.38 -8.74 -49.07
C ASN A 26 22.92 -8.52 -47.62
N GLY A 27 21.80 -9.14 -47.19
CA GLY A 27 21.36 -9.08 -45.79
C GLY A 27 22.42 -9.59 -44.79
N GLU A 28 23.31 -10.47 -45.27
CA GLU A 28 24.47 -10.96 -44.53
C GLU A 28 25.50 -9.84 -44.20
N LEU A 29 25.66 -8.85 -45.08
CA LEU A 29 26.51 -7.67 -44.83
C LEU A 29 26.01 -6.90 -43.60
N LEU A 30 24.71 -6.66 -43.54
CA LEU A 30 24.08 -5.96 -42.42
C LEU A 30 24.25 -6.75 -41.12
N ARG A 31 24.00 -8.07 -41.16
CA ARG A 31 24.18 -8.95 -40.01
C ARG A 31 25.61 -8.91 -39.48
N ARG A 32 26.61 -9.01 -40.36
CA ARG A 32 28.03 -8.99 -40.00
C ARG A 32 28.48 -7.63 -39.47
N THR A 33 28.09 -6.55 -40.15
CA THR A 33 28.45 -5.18 -39.74
C THR A 33 27.86 -4.85 -38.37
N PHE A 34 26.58 -5.18 -38.15
CA PHE A 34 25.93 -4.98 -36.86
C PHE A 34 26.56 -5.85 -35.76
N HIS A 35 26.78 -7.13 -36.03
CA HIS A 35 27.42 -8.03 -35.07
C HIS A 35 28.81 -7.51 -34.69
N ARG A 36 29.64 -7.13 -35.67
CA ARG A 36 30.95 -6.56 -35.42
C ARG A 36 30.86 -5.30 -34.55
N ALA A 37 30.03 -4.34 -34.93
CA ALA A 37 29.88 -3.07 -34.22
C ALA A 37 29.41 -3.29 -32.77
N TRP A 38 28.41 -4.14 -32.57
CA TRP A 38 27.83 -4.43 -31.27
C TRP A 38 28.80 -5.19 -30.36
N PHE A 39 29.39 -6.28 -30.87
CA PHE A 39 30.32 -7.09 -30.09
C PHE A 39 31.66 -6.39 -29.86
N SER A 40 32.04 -5.41 -30.69
CA SER A 40 33.18 -4.54 -30.42
C SER A 40 33.04 -3.75 -29.10
N LEU A 41 31.83 -3.59 -28.55
CA LEU A 41 31.65 -2.99 -27.22
C LEU A 41 32.26 -3.87 -26.12
N PHE A 42 32.17 -5.20 -26.26
CA PHE A 42 32.59 -6.16 -25.23
C PHE A 42 33.94 -6.79 -25.56
N LEU A 43 34.17 -7.16 -26.81
CA LEU A 43 35.41 -7.77 -27.31
C LEU A 43 36.25 -6.74 -28.09
N THR A 44 37.51 -7.08 -28.35
CA THR A 44 38.40 -6.35 -29.26
C THR A 44 38.82 -7.29 -30.39
N PRO A 45 38.05 -7.37 -31.49
CA PRO A 45 38.36 -8.28 -32.60
C PRO A 45 39.54 -7.73 -33.40
N ILE A 46 40.76 -8.01 -32.93
CA ILE A 46 42.02 -7.64 -33.60
C ILE A 46 42.48 -8.67 -34.63
N SER A 47 41.86 -9.86 -34.65
CA SER A 47 42.20 -10.97 -35.56
C SER A 47 42.16 -10.57 -37.03
N ASP A 48 41.27 -9.64 -37.39
CA ASP A 48 41.13 -9.15 -38.76
C ASP A 48 42.32 -8.26 -39.20
N LEU A 49 43.04 -7.67 -38.24
CA LEU A 49 44.24 -6.86 -38.48
C LEU A 49 45.51 -7.73 -38.55
N GLU A 50 45.51 -8.90 -37.93
CA GLU A 50 46.66 -9.82 -37.91
C GLU A 50 46.81 -10.61 -39.23
N GLY A 51 45.76 -10.65 -40.04
CA GLY A 51 45.74 -11.29 -41.34
C GLY A 51 45.53 -12.81 -41.24
N ASP A 52 44.65 -13.34 -42.09
CA ASP A 52 44.37 -14.78 -42.13
C ASP A 52 45.33 -15.50 -43.10
N SER A 53 45.94 -16.59 -42.64
CA SER A 53 46.78 -17.49 -43.45
C SER A 53 46.08 -18.00 -44.73
N ARG A 54 44.75 -18.15 -44.68
CA ARG A 54 43.92 -18.50 -45.84
C ARG A 54 43.99 -17.43 -46.92
N CYS A 55 43.95 -16.16 -46.53
CA CYS A 55 43.93 -15.03 -47.45
C CYS A 55 45.28 -14.87 -48.18
N HIS A 56 46.40 -15.16 -47.53
CA HIS A 56 47.72 -15.14 -48.20
C HIS A 56 47.78 -16.04 -49.44
N ARG A 57 47.07 -17.18 -49.46
CA ARG A 57 47.00 -18.08 -50.63
C ARG A 57 46.04 -17.60 -51.71
N LEU A 58 45.11 -16.73 -51.36
CA LEU A 58 44.08 -16.16 -52.23
C LEU A 58 44.47 -14.76 -52.74
N ARG A 59 45.75 -14.39 -52.61
CA ARG A 59 46.29 -13.13 -53.13
C ARG A 59 46.35 -13.18 -54.65
N TYR A 60 45.91 -12.12 -55.33
CA TYR A 60 46.05 -12.02 -56.77
C TYR A 60 47.54 -11.99 -57.16
N THR A 61 47.98 -12.95 -57.97
CA THR A 61 49.36 -13.04 -58.48
C THR A 61 49.56 -12.27 -59.78
N ASN A 62 48.49 -12.12 -60.58
CA ASN A 62 48.49 -11.41 -61.85
C ASN A 62 47.48 -10.26 -61.81
N ARG A 63 47.96 -9.01 -61.82
CA ARG A 63 47.09 -7.84 -62.03
C ARG A 63 46.89 -7.65 -63.54
N SER A 64 45.72 -8.04 -64.05
CA SER A 64 45.22 -7.56 -65.33
C SER A 64 45.07 -6.03 -65.24
N LEU A 65 45.57 -5.28 -66.22
CA LEU A 65 45.48 -3.81 -66.23
C LEU A 65 44.06 -3.31 -66.56
N GLU A 66 43.16 -4.23 -66.89
CA GLU A 66 41.77 -3.95 -67.31
C GLU A 66 40.76 -3.95 -66.16
N GLU A 67 41.15 -4.38 -64.95
CA GLU A 67 40.24 -4.44 -63.79
C GLU A 67 40.69 -3.51 -62.66
N CYS A 68 39.84 -2.56 -62.29
CA CYS A 68 40.05 -1.72 -61.10
C CYS A 68 39.55 -2.47 -59.86
N ARG A 69 40.46 -3.12 -59.13
CA ARG A 69 40.15 -3.82 -57.88
C ARG A 69 40.73 -3.09 -56.68
N VAL A 70 39.91 -2.89 -55.65
CA VAL A 70 40.30 -2.21 -54.41
C VAL A 70 40.93 -3.19 -53.42
N SER A 71 40.46 -4.45 -53.36
CA SER A 71 41.07 -5.51 -52.54
C SER A 71 42.19 -6.26 -53.26
N GLU A 72 43.13 -6.77 -52.47
CA GLU A 72 44.26 -7.58 -52.93
C GLU A 72 43.92 -9.09 -53.06
N TYR A 73 42.75 -9.53 -52.58
CA TYR A 73 42.37 -10.93 -52.46
C TYR A 73 41.19 -11.31 -53.36
N VAL A 74 41.14 -12.59 -53.77
CA VAL A 74 40.02 -13.15 -54.58
C VAL A 74 38.73 -13.29 -53.77
N ASP A 75 38.84 -13.71 -52.51
CA ASP A 75 37.71 -13.87 -51.60
C ASP A 75 37.35 -12.53 -50.94
N HIS A 76 36.09 -12.11 -51.07
CA HIS A 76 35.55 -10.88 -50.47
C HIS A 76 35.50 -10.94 -48.94
N ALA A 77 35.61 -12.14 -48.36
CA ALA A 77 35.68 -12.35 -46.92
C ALA A 77 37.10 -12.16 -46.33
N CYS A 78 38.07 -11.74 -47.13
CA CYS A 78 39.43 -11.44 -46.68
C CYS A 78 39.62 -9.95 -46.38
N PRO A 79 40.25 -9.60 -45.24
CA PRO A 79 40.47 -8.20 -44.86
C PRO A 79 41.55 -7.57 -45.75
N ASN A 80 41.33 -6.33 -46.20
CA ASN A 80 42.24 -5.60 -47.05
C ASN A 80 43.50 -5.14 -46.28
N PRO A 81 44.72 -5.52 -46.72
CA PRO A 81 45.95 -5.12 -46.04
C PRO A 81 46.34 -3.71 -46.51
N GLY A 82 46.12 -2.70 -45.66
CA GLY A 82 46.50 -1.33 -45.98
C GLY A 82 46.51 -0.42 -44.75
N LEU A 83 47.39 0.58 -44.74
CA LEU A 83 47.60 1.46 -43.59
C LEU A 83 46.32 2.16 -43.11
N TRP A 84 45.46 2.58 -44.04
CA TRP A 84 44.22 3.28 -43.73
C TRP A 84 43.23 2.44 -42.91
N PRO A 85 42.87 1.19 -43.30
CA PRO A 85 42.11 0.28 -42.45
C PRO A 85 42.66 0.16 -41.02
N TYR A 86 43.98 0.00 -40.84
CA TYR A 86 44.57 -0.06 -39.49
C TYR A 86 44.33 1.23 -38.69
N ILE A 87 44.60 2.40 -39.29
CA ILE A 87 44.45 3.69 -38.62
C ILE A 87 42.99 3.92 -38.18
N PHE A 88 42.02 3.73 -39.08
CA PHE A 88 40.62 3.99 -38.77
C PHE A 88 40.03 2.97 -37.77
N VAL A 89 40.43 1.70 -37.85
CA VAL A 89 39.97 0.67 -36.91
C VAL A 89 40.55 0.93 -35.52
N ILE A 90 41.83 1.28 -35.42
CA ILE A 90 42.46 1.65 -34.14
C ILE A 90 41.80 2.91 -33.58
N GLN A 91 41.60 3.94 -34.40
CA GLN A 91 40.90 5.17 -33.98
C GLN A 91 39.49 4.84 -33.45
N TYR A 92 38.72 4.01 -34.15
CA TYR A 92 37.42 3.54 -33.70
C TYR A 92 37.49 2.82 -32.34
N LEU A 93 38.46 1.91 -32.16
CA LEU A 93 38.66 1.20 -30.90
C LEU A 93 39.04 2.14 -29.76
N VAL A 94 39.89 3.15 -30.00
CA VAL A 94 40.25 4.17 -29.02
C VAL A 94 39.03 4.98 -28.59
N LEU A 95 38.25 5.49 -29.55
CA LEU A 95 37.02 6.24 -29.26
C LEU A 95 36.02 5.39 -28.47
N LEU A 96 35.87 4.11 -28.82
CA LEU A 96 34.92 3.20 -28.19
C LEU A 96 35.36 2.79 -26.77
N LYS A 97 36.61 2.34 -26.61
CA LYS A 97 37.09 1.72 -25.37
C LYS A 97 37.68 2.70 -24.38
N LEU A 98 38.45 3.70 -24.85
CA LEU A 98 39.16 4.62 -23.98
C LEU A 98 38.36 5.88 -23.66
N ILE A 99 37.47 6.31 -24.56
CA ILE A 99 36.65 7.51 -24.34
C ILE A 99 35.23 7.14 -23.95
N LEU A 100 34.49 6.40 -24.79
CA LEU A 100 33.07 6.17 -24.55
C LEU A 100 32.81 5.28 -23.33
N LEU A 101 33.51 4.15 -23.21
CA LEU A 101 33.32 3.21 -22.11
C LEU A 101 33.73 3.81 -20.76
N THR A 102 34.84 4.57 -20.73
CA THR A 102 35.34 5.22 -19.50
C THR A 102 34.40 6.34 -19.05
N LEU A 103 33.88 7.15 -19.97
CA LEU A 103 32.87 8.17 -19.65
C LEU A 103 31.56 7.54 -19.16
N LEU A 104 31.13 6.42 -19.76
CA LEU A 104 29.94 5.69 -19.32
C LEU A 104 30.12 5.19 -17.88
N TYR A 105 31.28 4.60 -17.59
CA TYR A 105 31.63 4.17 -16.24
C TYR A 105 31.66 5.34 -15.25
N ALA A 106 32.29 6.46 -15.62
CA ALA A 106 32.37 7.65 -14.77
C ALA A 106 30.97 8.23 -14.46
N LEU A 107 30.08 8.29 -15.45
CA LEU A 107 28.71 8.76 -15.25
C LEU A 107 27.93 7.83 -14.30
N PHE A 108 28.03 6.51 -14.50
CA PHE A 108 27.36 5.55 -13.63
C PHE A 108 27.90 5.60 -12.20
N SER A 109 29.22 5.66 -12.04
CA SER A 109 29.87 5.82 -10.74
C SER A 109 29.42 7.10 -10.03
N HIS A 110 29.38 8.23 -10.74
CA HIS A 110 28.87 9.49 -10.18
C HIS A 110 27.41 9.39 -9.74
N THR A 111 26.54 8.78 -10.55
CA THR A 111 25.14 8.57 -10.15
C THR A 111 24.99 7.60 -8.98
N ALA A 112 25.81 6.54 -8.93
CA ALA A 112 25.79 5.57 -7.85
C ALA A 112 26.16 6.24 -6.51
N HIS A 113 27.26 6.99 -6.47
CA HIS A 113 27.67 7.73 -5.27
C HIS A 113 26.65 8.80 -4.84
N LYS A 114 25.98 9.45 -5.79
CA LYS A 114 24.91 10.40 -5.47
C LYS A 114 23.69 9.71 -4.83
N ILE A 115 23.38 8.48 -5.24
CA ILE A 115 22.20 7.73 -4.78
C ILE A 115 22.48 6.96 -3.49
N GLU A 116 23.71 6.51 -3.29
CA GLU A 116 24.16 5.71 -2.14
C GLU A 116 23.62 6.19 -0.78
N PRO A 117 23.75 7.47 -0.36
CA PRO A 117 23.30 7.91 0.96
C PRO A 117 21.78 7.91 1.14
N VAL A 118 20.99 7.96 0.05
CA VAL A 118 19.52 8.03 0.10
C VAL A 118 18.89 6.66 -0.22
N SER A 119 19.69 5.70 -0.68
CA SER A 119 19.23 4.40 -1.17
C SER A 119 18.46 3.59 -0.12
N ASP A 120 18.91 3.61 1.14
CA ASP A 120 18.26 2.91 2.25
C ASP A 120 16.83 3.42 2.53
N ASP A 121 16.62 4.72 2.42
CA ASP A 121 15.31 5.32 2.68
C ASP A 121 14.34 5.04 1.53
N ILE A 122 14.82 5.09 0.29
CA ILE A 122 14.04 4.66 -0.88
C ILE A 122 13.67 3.19 -0.76
N TRP A 123 14.60 2.33 -0.36
CA TRP A 123 14.34 0.91 -0.17
C TRP A 123 13.31 0.65 0.93
N LYS A 124 13.42 1.33 2.09
CA LYS A 124 12.42 1.22 3.18
C LYS A 124 11.03 1.64 2.69
N PHE A 125 10.93 2.73 1.94
CA PHE A 125 9.66 3.21 1.38
C PHE A 125 9.06 2.20 0.40
N GLN A 126 9.85 1.71 -0.57
CA GLN A 126 9.39 0.70 -1.54
C GLN A 126 9.04 -0.63 -0.85
N ARG A 127 9.80 -1.02 0.18
CA ARG A 127 9.51 -2.22 0.97
C ARG A 127 8.18 -2.10 1.70
N TYR A 128 7.89 -0.94 2.30
CA TYR A 128 6.59 -0.71 2.93
C TYR A 128 5.45 -0.88 1.93
N GLN A 129 5.54 -0.26 0.75
CA GLN A 129 4.54 -0.40 -0.32
C GLN A 129 4.35 -1.88 -0.71
N LEU A 130 5.45 -2.59 -0.92
CA LEU A 130 5.42 -4.02 -1.27
C LEU A 130 4.76 -4.87 -0.16
N VAL A 131 5.08 -4.61 1.10
CA VAL A 131 4.47 -5.33 2.24
C VAL A 131 2.98 -5.06 2.32
N VAL A 132 2.55 -3.81 2.20
CA VAL A 132 1.12 -3.45 2.19
C VAL A 132 0.39 -4.14 1.04
N ASP A 133 0.99 -4.16 -0.14
CA ASP A 133 0.43 -4.87 -1.30
C ASP A 133 0.29 -6.38 -1.05
N PHE A 134 1.25 -7.01 -0.38
CA PHE A 134 1.16 -8.43 -0.03
C PHE A 134 0.17 -8.71 1.10
N MET A 135 0.02 -7.81 2.07
CA MET A 135 -1.00 -7.93 3.11
C MET A 135 -2.43 -7.81 2.55
N ASN A 136 -2.61 -7.00 1.49
CA ASN A 136 -3.90 -6.84 0.80
C ASN A 136 -4.19 -7.94 -0.23
N ARG A 137 -3.22 -8.80 -0.57
CA ARG A 137 -3.41 -9.91 -1.51
C ARG A 137 -4.06 -11.10 -0.82
N LEU A 138 -4.84 -11.85 -1.60
CA LEU A 138 -5.49 -13.06 -1.13
C LEU A 138 -4.45 -14.17 -0.91
N CYS A 139 -4.74 -15.09 0.01
CA CYS A 139 -3.80 -16.09 0.53
C CYS A 139 -3.36 -17.13 -0.52
N LEU A 140 -4.08 -17.23 -1.65
CA LEU A 140 -3.82 -18.21 -2.71
C LEU A 140 -2.95 -17.62 -3.83
N PRO A 141 -2.04 -18.41 -4.42
CA PRO A 141 -1.19 -17.96 -5.52
C PRO A 141 -2.03 -17.58 -6.75
N PRO A 142 -1.49 -16.75 -7.68
CA PRO A 142 -2.24 -16.19 -8.81
C PRO A 142 -3.17 -17.15 -9.57
N PRO A 143 -2.76 -18.40 -9.94
CA PRO A 143 -3.66 -19.31 -10.66
C PRO A 143 -4.85 -19.79 -9.81
N LEU A 144 -4.73 -19.86 -8.48
CA LEU A 144 -5.77 -20.32 -7.57
C LEU A 144 -6.57 -19.19 -6.90
N ASN A 145 -6.19 -17.94 -7.15
CA ASN A 145 -6.83 -16.76 -6.57
C ASN A 145 -8.32 -16.65 -6.96
N VAL A 146 -8.69 -17.15 -8.15
CA VAL A 146 -10.08 -17.17 -8.64
C VAL A 146 -11.03 -17.87 -7.65
N PHE A 147 -10.59 -18.97 -7.02
CA PHE A 147 -11.41 -19.68 -6.04
C PHE A 147 -11.71 -18.84 -4.79
N SER A 148 -10.76 -18.02 -4.36
CA SER A 148 -10.95 -17.16 -3.17
C SER A 148 -11.94 -16.03 -3.42
N TYR A 149 -11.95 -15.46 -4.63
CA TYR A 149 -12.98 -14.50 -5.05
C TYR A 149 -14.36 -15.16 -5.18
N LEU A 150 -14.44 -16.37 -5.75
CA LEU A 150 -15.69 -17.12 -5.86
C LEU A 150 -16.27 -17.44 -4.47
N LEU A 151 -15.45 -17.93 -3.54
CA LEU A 151 -15.88 -18.19 -2.15
C LEU A 151 -16.31 -16.89 -1.45
N SER A 152 -15.56 -15.80 -1.62
CA SER A 152 -15.93 -14.50 -1.04
C SER A 152 -17.25 -13.98 -1.59
N LEU A 153 -17.51 -14.14 -2.89
CA LEU A 153 -18.78 -13.78 -3.54
C LEU A 153 -19.93 -14.67 -3.07
N CYS A 154 -19.73 -15.99 -2.97
CA CYS A 154 -20.73 -16.92 -2.44
C CYS A 154 -21.05 -16.63 -0.98
N GLN A 155 -20.05 -16.31 -0.16
CA GLN A 155 -20.26 -15.88 1.24
C GLN A 155 -21.00 -14.55 1.31
N LEU A 156 -20.70 -13.59 0.43
CA LEU A 156 -21.40 -12.31 0.36
C LEU A 156 -22.85 -12.49 -0.06
N LEU A 157 -23.12 -13.29 -1.10
CA LEU A 157 -24.48 -13.65 -1.53
C LEU A 157 -25.24 -14.39 -0.43
N GLY A 158 -24.60 -15.34 0.25
CA GLY A 158 -25.19 -16.05 1.38
C GLY A 158 -25.41 -15.16 2.61
N ARG A 159 -24.58 -14.13 2.83
CA ARG A 159 -24.80 -13.10 3.85
C ARG A 159 -25.87 -12.10 3.41
N ALA A 160 -25.99 -11.77 2.13
CA ALA A 160 -27.01 -10.88 1.59
C ALA A 160 -28.38 -11.55 1.62
N LEU A 161 -28.48 -12.83 1.26
CA LEU A 161 -29.69 -13.65 1.39
C LEU A 161 -30.07 -13.84 2.87
N ARG A 162 -29.09 -14.13 3.75
CA ARG A 162 -29.33 -14.17 5.21
C ARG A 162 -29.71 -12.81 5.77
N ARG A 163 -29.12 -11.70 5.32
CA ARG A 163 -29.53 -10.35 5.69
C ARG A 163 -30.86 -9.96 5.06
N CYS A 164 -31.28 -10.51 3.94
CA CYS A 164 -32.63 -10.30 3.41
C CYS A 164 -33.66 -11.01 4.30
N CYS A 165 -33.37 -12.25 4.74
CA CYS A 165 -34.19 -12.95 5.74
C CYS A 165 -34.09 -12.34 7.16
N CYS A 166 -32.96 -11.75 7.54
CA CYS A 166 -32.75 -11.14 8.87
C CYS A 166 -33.03 -9.63 8.91
N ARG A 167 -33.15 -8.90 7.79
CA ARG A 167 -33.57 -7.49 7.78
C ARG A 167 -35.08 -7.37 7.92
N CYS A 168 -35.82 -8.44 7.60
CA CYS A 168 -37.18 -8.65 8.13
C CYS A 168 -37.21 -8.95 9.64
N ARG A 169 -36.07 -9.31 10.26
CA ARG A 169 -35.96 -9.65 11.70
C ARG A 169 -35.21 -8.58 12.54
N ALA A 170 -34.47 -7.68 11.90
CA ALA A 170 -33.71 -6.59 12.52
C ALA A 170 -34.49 -5.27 12.57
N ALA A 171 -35.79 -5.32 12.27
CA ALA A 171 -36.76 -4.36 12.81
C ALA A 171 -37.19 -4.77 14.25
N ALA A 172 -36.41 -5.61 14.94
CA ALA A 172 -36.60 -5.95 16.34
C ALA A 172 -35.67 -5.07 17.19
N GLU A 173 -36.27 -3.98 17.68
CA GLU A 173 -35.96 -3.11 18.84
C GLU A 173 -34.51 -2.93 19.34
N ASP A 174 -34.18 -1.65 19.60
CA ASP A 174 -33.00 -1.17 20.32
C ASP A 174 -32.98 -1.59 21.80
N VAL A 175 -32.91 -2.90 22.06
CA VAL A 175 -32.83 -3.44 23.42
C VAL A 175 -31.38 -3.36 23.91
N HIS A 176 -31.15 -2.93 25.17
CA HIS A 176 -29.81 -2.79 25.77
C HIS A 176 -29.36 -4.06 26.53
N PRO A 177 -28.63 -5.01 25.92
CA PRO A 177 -28.27 -6.28 26.57
C PRO A 177 -27.24 -6.13 27.69
N LEU A 178 -26.27 -5.22 27.53
CA LEU A 178 -25.16 -5.08 28.48
C LEU A 178 -25.62 -4.66 29.88
N SER A 179 -26.63 -3.79 29.96
CA SER A 179 -27.19 -3.30 31.22
C SER A 179 -27.99 -4.37 31.97
N ARG A 180 -28.31 -5.51 31.35
CA ARG A 180 -29.14 -6.58 31.94
C ARG A 180 -28.33 -7.77 32.45
N HIS A 181 -27.00 -7.76 32.31
CA HIS A 181 -26.14 -8.81 32.85
C HIS A 181 -26.13 -8.80 34.39
N SER A 182 -26.43 -9.97 34.98
CA SER A 182 -26.37 -10.23 36.43
C SER A 182 -25.09 -11.01 36.76
N PRO A 183 -24.38 -10.71 37.87
CA PRO A 183 -24.69 -9.71 38.91
C PRO A 183 -24.35 -8.27 38.51
N TYR A 184 -24.73 -7.29 39.35
CA TYR A 184 -24.22 -5.93 39.22
C TYR A 184 -22.68 -5.93 39.29
N PRO A 185 -21.98 -5.17 38.42
CA PRO A 185 -20.52 -5.14 38.41
C PRO A 185 -19.93 -4.76 39.78
N GLY A 186 -18.99 -5.56 40.28
CA GLY A 186 -18.31 -5.30 41.55
C GLY A 186 -19.15 -5.54 42.80
N THR A 187 -20.34 -6.14 42.69
CA THR A 187 -21.18 -6.54 43.83
C THR A 187 -21.65 -7.99 43.70
N ARG A 188 -22.20 -8.54 44.80
CA ARG A 188 -22.86 -9.87 44.81
C ARG A 188 -24.37 -9.78 44.58
N VAL A 189 -24.89 -8.58 44.32
CA VAL A 189 -26.32 -8.34 44.16
C VAL A 189 -26.74 -8.79 42.76
N LEU A 190 -27.74 -9.66 42.70
CA LEU A 190 -28.31 -10.15 41.44
C LEU A 190 -29.31 -9.14 40.88
N ARG A 191 -29.31 -8.95 39.56
CA ARG A 191 -30.33 -8.16 38.87
C ARG A 191 -31.62 -8.96 38.75
N PHE A 192 -32.76 -8.27 38.75
CA PHE A 192 -34.03 -8.85 38.37
C PHE A 192 -34.01 -9.24 36.88
N PRO A 193 -34.41 -10.46 36.50
CA PRO A 193 -34.36 -10.88 35.10
C PRO A 193 -35.47 -10.19 34.30
N VAL A 194 -35.09 -9.32 33.33
CA VAL A 194 -36.04 -8.57 32.48
C VAL A 194 -36.02 -9.13 31.05
N PRO A 195 -37.07 -9.87 30.61
CA PRO A 195 -37.21 -10.33 29.23
C PRO A 195 -37.38 -9.17 28.25
N ASP A 196 -36.98 -9.35 26.98
CA ASP A 196 -37.00 -8.30 25.95
C ASP A 196 -38.38 -7.61 25.81
N LYS A 197 -39.48 -8.36 25.94
CA LYS A 197 -40.86 -7.83 25.88
C LYS A 197 -41.17 -6.73 26.90
N TYR A 198 -40.49 -6.75 28.05
CA TYR A 198 -40.76 -5.86 29.18
C TYR A 198 -39.66 -4.81 29.38
N VAL A 199 -38.81 -4.59 28.36
CA VAL A 199 -37.73 -3.59 28.43
C VAL A 199 -38.24 -2.17 28.20
N ALA A 200 -39.23 -1.99 27.32
CA ALA A 200 -39.85 -0.69 27.10
C ALA A 200 -40.72 -0.30 28.31
N TRP A 201 -40.50 0.91 28.85
CA TRP A 201 -41.25 1.44 29.99
C TRP A 201 -42.76 1.60 29.71
N GLU A 202 -43.15 1.70 28.44
CA GLU A 202 -44.55 1.76 28.01
C GLU A 202 -45.32 0.44 28.27
N VAL A 203 -44.61 -0.67 28.44
CA VAL A 203 -45.22 -1.98 28.67
C VAL A 203 -45.42 -2.19 30.18
N LEU A 204 -46.68 -2.20 30.61
CA LEU A 204 -47.03 -2.46 32.00
C LEU A 204 -46.58 -3.87 32.43
N TRP A 205 -45.81 -3.95 33.51
CA TRP A 205 -45.40 -5.19 34.14
C TRP A 205 -45.66 -5.15 35.65
N LEU A 206 -46.72 -5.84 36.07
CA LEU A 206 -47.21 -5.79 37.46
C LEU A 206 -46.34 -6.60 38.43
N GLU A 207 -45.67 -7.66 37.95
CA GLU A 207 -44.80 -8.52 38.74
C GLU A 207 -43.34 -8.02 38.79
N TYR A 208 -43.05 -6.80 38.32
CA TYR A 208 -41.72 -6.23 38.34
C TYR A 208 -41.35 -5.75 39.75
N ASP A 209 -40.48 -6.49 40.44
CA ASP A 209 -39.99 -6.16 41.79
C ASP A 209 -38.45 -6.23 41.86
N PRO A 210 -37.74 -5.19 41.35
CA PRO A 210 -36.30 -5.18 41.33
C PRO A 210 -35.70 -4.94 42.72
N VAL A 211 -34.50 -5.48 42.95
CA VAL A 211 -33.76 -5.22 44.19
C VAL A 211 -33.35 -3.75 44.27
N ALA A 212 -33.91 -3.00 45.23
CA ALA A 212 -33.49 -1.63 45.54
C ALA A 212 -32.10 -1.64 46.18
N TYR A 213 -31.09 -1.25 45.41
CA TYR A 213 -29.70 -1.21 45.89
C TYR A 213 -28.97 0.03 45.36
N SER A 214 -28.44 0.83 46.29
CA SER A 214 -27.57 1.97 46.03
C SER A 214 -26.24 1.75 46.74
N ARG A 215 -25.12 1.90 46.03
CA ARG A 215 -23.79 1.78 46.65
C ARG A 215 -23.47 3.04 47.47
N PRO A 216 -23.04 2.92 48.74
CA PRO A 216 -22.67 4.08 49.56
C PRO A 216 -21.60 4.95 48.90
N LYS A 217 -21.77 6.27 48.97
CA LYS A 217 -20.80 7.26 48.44
C LYS A 217 -19.37 7.07 48.94
N GLN A 218 -19.22 6.59 50.17
CA GLN A 218 -17.92 6.32 50.82
C GLN A 218 -17.12 5.21 50.12
N ASP A 219 -17.81 4.28 49.44
CA ASP A 219 -17.17 3.14 48.76
C ASP A 219 -16.60 3.51 47.39
N PHE A 220 -16.79 4.73 46.92
CA PHE A 220 -16.26 5.23 45.66
C PHE A 220 -14.91 5.94 45.87
N PRO A 221 -13.99 5.89 44.87
CA PRO A 221 -12.76 6.68 44.89
C PRO A 221 -13.03 8.17 45.16
N ILE A 222 -12.16 8.81 45.94
CA ILE A 222 -12.31 10.20 46.43
C ILE A 222 -12.67 11.20 45.30
N HIS A 223 -12.09 11.05 44.12
CA HIS A 223 -12.34 11.93 42.97
C HIS A 223 -13.75 11.79 42.37
N LEU A 224 -14.41 10.64 42.54
CA LEU A 224 -15.77 10.40 42.05
C LEU A 224 -16.82 10.78 43.09
N GLN A 225 -16.50 10.78 44.38
CA GLN A 225 -17.45 11.08 45.45
C GLN A 225 -18.27 12.37 45.23
N PRO A 226 -17.71 13.49 44.73
CA PRO A 226 -18.51 14.70 44.45
C PRO A 226 -19.63 14.51 43.42
N HIS A 227 -19.48 13.54 42.51
CA HIS A 227 -20.42 13.24 41.42
C HIS A 227 -21.39 12.10 41.75
N VAL A 228 -21.22 11.45 42.90
CA VAL A 228 -22.10 10.36 43.36
C VAL A 228 -23.26 10.96 44.15
N ASP A 229 -24.47 10.65 43.71
CA ASP A 229 -25.72 11.01 44.40
C ASP A 229 -25.89 10.21 45.68
N GLU A 230 -26.44 10.85 46.72
CA GLU A 230 -26.81 10.18 47.96
C GLU A 230 -28.13 9.42 47.81
N ASP A 231 -28.30 8.33 48.54
CA ASP A 231 -29.52 7.53 48.49
C ASP A 231 -30.66 8.24 49.22
N LEU A 232 -31.57 8.83 48.44
CA LEU A 232 -32.71 9.62 48.93
C LEU A 232 -33.67 8.80 49.81
N LEU A 233 -33.86 7.51 49.53
CA LEU A 233 -34.74 6.65 50.35
C LEU A 233 -34.14 6.44 51.74
N SER A 234 -32.83 6.25 51.81
CA SER A 234 -32.12 6.12 53.08
C SER A 234 -32.17 7.42 53.90
N LEU A 235 -32.08 8.59 53.24
CA LEU A 235 -32.16 9.91 53.89
C LEU A 235 -33.56 10.20 54.44
N GLN A 236 -34.61 9.79 53.72
CA GLN A 236 -36.00 9.98 54.13
C GLN A 236 -36.40 9.05 55.29
N MET A 237 -35.92 7.81 55.30
CA MET A 237 -36.18 6.86 56.40
C MET A 237 -35.31 7.10 57.63
N GLY A 238 -34.13 7.69 57.47
CA GLY A 238 -33.13 7.90 58.53
C GLY A 238 -33.45 9.00 59.55
N GLY A 239 -34.61 9.68 59.46
CA GLY A 239 -35.04 10.69 60.44
C GLY A 239 -34.10 11.91 60.56
N SER A 240 -33.20 12.12 59.59
CA SER A 240 -32.22 13.20 59.66
C SER A 240 -32.91 14.55 59.43
N SER A 241 -32.57 15.57 60.22
CA SER A 241 -33.10 16.94 60.12
C SER A 241 -32.63 17.72 58.89
N ARG A 242 -31.94 17.04 57.95
CA ARG A 242 -31.45 17.65 56.71
C ARG A 242 -32.58 17.65 55.67
N PRO A 243 -32.84 18.79 55.01
CA PRO A 243 -33.81 18.82 53.92
C PRO A 243 -33.33 17.91 52.78
N VAL A 244 -34.20 17.01 52.33
CA VAL A 244 -33.95 16.15 51.16
C VAL A 244 -33.84 17.05 49.93
N PRO A 245 -32.79 16.91 49.09
CA PRO A 245 -32.64 17.76 47.92
C PRO A 245 -33.78 17.51 46.92
N SER A 246 -34.44 18.58 46.45
CA SER A 246 -35.35 18.51 45.32
C SER A 246 -34.54 18.54 44.02
N LEU A 247 -34.76 17.55 43.16
CA LEU A 247 -34.05 17.39 41.90
C LEU A 247 -35.02 17.60 40.75
N SER A 248 -34.65 18.46 39.80
CA SER A 248 -35.39 18.67 38.56
C SER A 248 -34.80 17.83 37.42
N TRP A 249 -35.68 17.33 36.55
CA TRP A 249 -35.32 16.50 35.40
C TRP A 249 -34.83 17.34 34.22
N ASN A 250 -33.85 16.84 33.47
CA ASN A 250 -33.35 17.43 32.22
C ASN A 250 -32.91 18.90 32.31
N CYS A 251 -32.20 19.28 33.37
CA CYS A 251 -31.76 20.65 33.60
C CYS A 251 -30.30 20.74 34.06
N VAL A 252 -29.70 21.93 33.96
CA VAL A 252 -28.43 22.27 34.61
C VAL A 252 -28.75 23.05 35.88
N PHE A 253 -28.35 22.52 37.03
CA PHE A 253 -28.51 23.19 38.31
C PHE A 253 -27.18 23.78 38.76
N THR A 254 -27.16 25.08 39.07
CA THR A 254 -25.97 25.76 39.62
C THR A 254 -26.28 26.19 41.04
N ASN A 255 -25.51 25.67 42.00
CA ASN A 255 -25.68 26.05 43.40
C ASN A 255 -25.17 27.50 43.64
N PRO A 256 -25.55 28.15 44.75
CA PRO A 256 -25.06 29.49 45.09
C PRO A 256 -23.54 29.58 45.28
N ALA A 257 -22.86 28.44 45.47
CA ALA A 257 -21.41 28.33 45.57
C ALA A 257 -20.71 28.20 44.20
N GLY A 258 -21.44 28.33 43.08
CA GLY A 258 -20.89 28.30 41.72
C GLY A 258 -20.61 26.90 41.15
N VAL A 259 -20.95 25.83 41.86
CA VAL A 259 -20.86 24.45 41.39
C VAL A 259 -22.09 24.12 40.55
N SER A 260 -21.87 23.76 39.28
CA SER A 260 -22.93 23.33 38.37
C SER A 260 -22.95 21.81 38.21
N ILE A 261 -24.14 21.22 38.23
CA ILE A 261 -24.40 19.81 37.96
C ILE A 261 -25.29 19.74 36.73
N ASN A 262 -24.76 19.19 35.63
CA ASN A 262 -25.50 19.01 34.40
C ASN A 262 -26.25 17.66 34.42
N ARG A 263 -27.58 17.69 34.41
CA ARG A 263 -28.46 16.51 34.34
C ARG A 263 -29.27 16.46 33.04
N GLN A 264 -28.85 17.19 32.00
CA GLN A 264 -29.52 17.18 30.70
C GLN A 264 -29.24 15.87 29.97
N SER A 265 -30.28 15.28 29.38
CA SER A 265 -30.15 14.08 28.56
C SER A 265 -29.62 14.45 27.17
N TRP A 266 -28.76 13.61 26.59
CA TRP A 266 -28.30 13.76 25.21
C TRP A 266 -29.16 12.98 24.20
N MET A 267 -30.25 12.39 24.66
CA MET A 267 -31.21 11.70 23.80
C MET A 267 -31.95 12.74 22.98
N LEU A 268 -31.99 12.50 21.67
CA LEU A 268 -32.70 13.34 20.72
C LEU A 268 -34.03 12.67 20.34
N ASP A 269 -35.06 13.48 20.20
CA ASP A 269 -36.34 13.06 19.66
C ASP A 269 -36.22 12.78 18.15
N GLN A 270 -37.26 12.21 17.55
CA GLN A 270 -37.31 11.88 16.12
C GLN A 270 -37.04 13.10 15.22
N ASP A 271 -37.33 14.30 15.73
CA ASP A 271 -37.13 15.59 15.06
C ASP A 271 -35.75 16.25 15.36
N GLY A 272 -34.85 15.57 16.08
CA GLY A 272 -33.51 16.06 16.38
C GLY A 272 -33.40 17.09 17.51
N GLY A 273 -34.50 17.37 18.24
CA GLY A 273 -34.51 18.19 19.45
C GLY A 273 -34.22 17.36 20.72
N PRO A 274 -33.85 17.99 21.85
CA PRO A 274 -33.64 17.27 23.11
C PRO A 274 -34.97 16.68 23.63
N VAL A 275 -34.95 15.42 24.05
CA VAL A 275 -36.15 14.73 24.60
C VAL A 275 -36.66 15.46 25.85
N VAL A 276 -37.93 15.85 25.84
CA VAL A 276 -38.63 16.44 26.99
C VAL A 276 -39.56 15.40 27.59
N TYR A 277 -39.27 14.96 28.82
CA TYR A 277 -40.12 14.03 29.55
C TYR A 277 -41.47 14.68 29.87
N LYS A 278 -42.58 13.98 29.58
CA LYS A 278 -43.90 14.37 30.09
C LYS A 278 -43.91 14.07 31.59
N LEU A 279 -44.12 15.07 32.43
CA LEU A 279 -44.20 14.88 33.88
C LEU A 279 -45.67 14.78 34.30
N ASP A 280 -45.95 13.94 35.28
CA ASP A 280 -47.24 13.90 35.96
C ASP A 280 -47.45 15.09 36.91
N ALA A 281 -48.61 15.14 37.57
CA ALA A 281 -48.92 16.20 38.54
C ALA A 281 -47.99 16.19 39.78
N THR A 282 -47.21 15.13 39.99
CA THR A 282 -46.25 14.98 41.09
C THR A 282 -44.81 15.27 40.66
N GLY A 283 -44.57 15.60 39.38
CA GLY A 283 -43.25 15.91 38.84
C GLY A 283 -42.41 14.69 38.47
N VAL A 284 -43.04 13.52 38.33
CA VAL A 284 -42.41 12.25 37.93
C VAL A 284 -42.62 12.04 36.42
N PRO A 285 -41.61 11.60 35.66
CA PRO A 285 -41.76 11.24 34.26
C PRO A 285 -42.84 10.15 34.06
N MET A 286 -43.79 10.41 33.17
CA MET A 286 -44.74 9.42 32.63
C MET A 286 -44.12 8.59 31.51
#